data_AF-A0A2N3F3B6-F1
#
_entry.id   AF-A0A2N3F3B6-F1
#
_cell.length_a   1.000
_cell.length_b   1.000
_cell.length_c   1.000
_cell.angle_alpha   90.00
_cell.angle_beta   90.00
_cell.angle_gamma   90.00
#
_symmetry.space_group_name_H-M   'P 1'
#
loop_
_entity.id
_entity.type
_entity.pdbx_description
1 polymer ?
#
loop_
_entity_poly.entity_id
_entity_poly.type
_entity_poly.pdbx_seq_one_letter_code
_entity_poly.pdbx_strand_id
1 'polypeptide(L)'
;PRSGLAARHGVTIVNGPGTVDAGYRGEISVTLLNTDADAPVEFAVGDRIAQLVIQRVEQAVFIPVTDLPGSHRGEDGFGSTGRSTE
;
A
#
# COMPACT_ATOMS: atom_id res chain seq x y z
N PRO A 1 -0.86 -6.82 1.17
CA PRO A 1 -1.45 -7.67 2.25
C PRO A 1 -2.60 -8.53 1.71
N ARG A 2 -2.88 -9.70 2.30
CA ARG A 2 -4.10 -10.47 2.00
C ARG A 2 -5.20 -10.02 2.97
N SER A 3 -6.39 -9.71 2.45
CA SER A 3 -7.50 -9.17 3.26
C SER A 3 -7.90 -10.08 4.43
N GLY A 4 -7.93 -11.40 4.22
CA GLY A 4 -8.24 -12.36 5.27
C GLY A 4 -7.24 -12.36 6.43
N LEU A 5 -5.93 -12.26 6.13
CA LEU A 5 -4.89 -12.18 7.16
C LEU A 5 -4.94 -10.86 7.93
N ALA A 6 -5.18 -9.75 7.23
CA ALA A 6 -5.33 -8.44 7.87
C ALA A 6 -6.54 -8.37 8.80
N ALA A 7 -7.72 -8.80 8.33
CA ALA A 7 -8.97 -8.65 9.07
C ALA A 7 -9.13 -9.65 10.23
N ARG A 8 -8.53 -10.85 10.13
CA ARG A 8 -8.71 -11.92 11.13
C ARG A 8 -7.53 -12.12 12.07
N HIS A 9 -6.33 -11.69 11.68
CA HIS A 9 -5.10 -11.96 12.41
C HIS A 9 -4.21 -10.73 12.60
N GLY A 10 -4.70 -9.52 12.26
CA GLY A 10 -3.91 -8.29 12.41
C GLY A 10 -2.64 -8.24 11.57
N VAL A 11 -2.53 -9.06 10.51
CA VAL A 11 -1.29 -9.13 9.72
C VAL A 11 -1.31 -8.07 8.63
N THR A 12 -0.35 -7.16 8.69
CA THR A 12 -0.08 -6.18 7.64
C THR A 12 1.34 -6.30 7.11
N ILE A 13 1.67 -5.45 6.13
CA ILE A 13 3.01 -5.32 5.56
C ILE A 13 3.44 -3.88 5.81
N VAL A 14 4.57 -3.68 6.49
CA VAL A 14 5.05 -2.36 6.93
C VAL A 14 5.21 -1.39 5.76
N ASN A 15 5.82 -1.86 4.67
CA ASN A 15 6.02 -1.08 3.45
C ASN A 15 4.87 -1.27 2.45
N GLY A 16 3.68 -1.70 2.88
CA GLY A 16 2.56 -1.99 1.99
C GLY A 16 1.92 -0.71 1.40
N PRO A 17 1.78 -0.59 0.06
CA PRO A 17 2.21 -1.53 -0.98
C PRO A 17 3.74 -1.51 -1.21
N GLY A 18 4.38 -2.68 -1.16
CA GLY A 18 5.81 -2.81 -1.39
C GLY A 18 6.15 -2.72 -2.87
N THR A 19 7.01 -1.77 -3.25
CA THR A 19 7.46 -1.58 -4.63
C THR A 19 8.67 -2.47 -4.92
N VAL A 20 8.58 -3.26 -5.99
CA VAL A 20 9.70 -4.04 -6.54
C VAL A 20 10.14 -3.39 -7.84
N ASP A 21 11.37 -2.87 -7.87
CA ASP A 21 11.91 -2.20 -9.06
C ASP A 21 12.13 -3.18 -10.21
N ALA A 22 11.93 -2.70 -11.46
CA ALA A 22 12.06 -3.53 -12.67
C ALA A 22 13.46 -4.17 -12.84
N GLY A 23 14.49 -3.55 -12.26
CA GLY A 23 15.87 -4.05 -12.28
C GLY A 23 16.19 -5.07 -11.18
N TYR A 24 15.31 -5.27 -10.20
CA TYR A 24 15.58 -6.15 -9.07
C TYR A 24 15.66 -7.62 -9.50
N ARG A 25 16.67 -8.34 -8.99
CA ARG A 25 16.93 -9.77 -9.29
C ARG A 25 17.15 -10.62 -8.05
N GLY A 26 17.05 -10.02 -6.87
CA GLY A 26 17.17 -10.73 -5.60
C GLY A 26 15.88 -11.46 -5.23
N GLU A 27 15.93 -12.12 -4.08
CA GLU A 27 14.75 -12.73 -3.46
C GLU A 27 13.75 -11.66 -3.00
N ILE A 28 12.47 -11.87 -3.29
CA ILE A 28 11.41 -10.98 -2.80
C ILE A 28 11.09 -11.35 -1.35
N SER A 29 11.38 -10.45 -0.43
CA SER A 29 11.03 -10.58 0.99
C SER A 29 9.78 -9.76 1.35
N VAL A 30 9.05 -10.22 2.37
CA VAL A 30 7.83 -9.55 2.86
C VAL A 30 8.04 -9.07 4.29
N THR A 31 7.96 -7.76 4.51
CA THR A 31 8.12 -7.14 5.84
C THR A 31 6.80 -7.21 6.62
N LEU A 32 6.47 -8.40 7.11
CA LEU A 32 5.25 -8.64 7.89
C LEU A 32 5.28 -7.90 9.22
N LEU A 33 4.13 -7.37 9.62
CA LEU A 33 3.88 -6.81 10.95
C LEU A 33 2.59 -7.42 11.50
N ASN A 34 2.65 -7.91 12.73
CA ASN A 34 1.47 -8.21 13.52
C ASN A 34 1.03 -6.94 14.25
N THR A 35 -0.18 -6.46 13.98
CA THR A 35 -0.78 -5.31 14.66
C THR A 35 -1.70 -5.71 15.80
N ASP A 36 -1.94 -7.01 15.99
CA ASP A 36 -2.66 -7.51 17.16
C ASP A 36 -1.77 -7.34 18.40
N ALA A 37 -2.32 -6.72 19.45
CA ALA A 37 -1.57 -6.40 20.65
C ALA A 37 -1.37 -7.62 21.57
N ASP A 38 -2.24 -8.62 21.45
CA ASP A 38 -2.39 -9.67 22.45
C ASP A 38 -2.16 -11.08 21.84
N ALA A 39 -2.49 -11.28 20.57
CA ALA A 39 -2.41 -12.58 19.91
C ALA A 39 -1.18 -12.67 18.98
N PRO A 40 -0.30 -13.69 19.14
CA PRO A 40 0.73 -13.98 18.16
C PRO A 40 0.13 -14.54 16.87
N VAL A 41 0.89 -14.43 15.78
CA VAL A 41 0.59 -15.09 14.51
C VAL A 41 1.73 -16.03 14.14
N GLU A 42 1.39 -17.24 13.74
CA GLU A 42 2.34 -18.26 13.29
C GLU A 42 2.16 -18.52 11.80
N PHE A 43 3.28 -18.78 11.12
CA PHE A 43 3.29 -19.16 9.72
C PHE A 43 4.16 -20.40 9.54
N ALA A 44 3.72 -21.30 8.67
CA ALA A 44 4.48 -22.44 8.22
C ALA A 44 5.02 -22.20 6.79
N VAL A 45 6.06 -22.94 6.43
CA VAL A 45 6.55 -22.98 5.05
C VAL A 45 5.42 -23.43 4.12
N GLY A 46 5.15 -22.64 3.07
CA GLY A 46 4.06 -22.87 2.14
C GLY A 46 2.82 -22.00 2.39
N ASP A 47 2.74 -21.31 3.53
CA ASP A 47 1.65 -20.38 3.79
C ASP A 47 1.66 -19.19 2.83
N ARG A 48 0.48 -18.86 2.33
CA ARG A 48 0.28 -17.69 1.47
C ARG A 48 0.18 -16.43 2.33
N ILE A 49 1.29 -15.73 2.53
CA ILE A 49 1.38 -14.57 3.43
C ILE A 49 1.13 -13.22 2.75
N ALA A 50 1.27 -13.14 1.44
CA ALA A 50 1.12 -11.91 0.66
C ALA A 50 0.50 -12.20 -0.72
N GLN A 51 0.38 -11.15 -1.53
CA GLN A 51 0.01 -11.23 -2.94
C GLN A 51 0.84 -10.22 -3.72
N LEU A 52 1.21 -10.60 -4.94
CA LEU A 52 1.97 -9.76 -5.87
C LEU A 52 1.06 -9.34 -7.03
N VAL A 53 1.12 -8.07 -7.41
CA VAL A 53 0.40 -7.52 -8.56
C VAL A 53 1.42 -6.88 -9.50
N ILE A 54 1.30 -7.16 -10.80
CA ILE A 54 2.14 -6.56 -11.84
C ILE A 54 1.30 -5.53 -12.59
N GLN A 55 1.78 -4.29 -12.65
CA GLN A 55 1.09 -3.19 -13.34
C GLN A 55 2.08 -2.40 -14.21
N ARG A 56 1.54 -1.68 -15.20
CA ARG A 56 2.31 -0.68 -15.93
C ARG A 56 2.58 0.51 -15.02
N VAL A 57 3.75 1.12 -15.16
CA VAL A 57 4.14 2.36 -14.49
C VAL A 57 4.62 3.35 -15.54
N GLU A 58 4.24 4.61 -15.37
CA GLU A 58 4.68 5.69 -16.24
C GLU A 58 5.98 6.31 -15.72
N GLN A 59 6.90 6.65 -16.63
CA GLN A 59 8.10 7.41 -16.31
C GLN A 59 7.82 8.90 -16.52
N ALA A 60 7.52 9.62 -15.44
CA ALA A 60 7.19 11.04 -15.51
C ALA A 60 8.43 11.90 -15.84
N VAL A 61 8.25 12.87 -16.74
CA VAL A 61 9.19 13.97 -16.97
C VAL A 61 8.57 15.22 -16.36
N PHE A 62 9.20 15.76 -15.31
CA PHE A 62 8.69 16.97 -14.64
C PHE A 62 9.00 18.23 -15.46
N ILE A 63 8.01 19.09 -15.65
CA ILE A 63 8.12 20.38 -16.34
C ILE A 63 7.86 21.49 -15.31
N PRO A 64 8.86 22.32 -14.95
CA PRO A 64 8.67 23.41 -14.01
C PRO A 64 7.74 24.49 -14.56
N VAL A 65 6.80 24.98 -13.74
CA VAL A 65 5.88 26.08 -14.06
C VAL A 65 5.72 26.98 -12.83
N THR A 66 5.30 28.24 -13.02
CA THR A 66 5.00 29.14 -11.91
C THR A 66 3.66 28.80 -11.25
N ASP A 67 2.68 28.38 -12.04
CA ASP A 67 1.30 28.15 -11.60
C ASP A 67 0.70 26.94 -12.29
N LEU A 68 -0.12 26.18 -11.56
CA LEU A 68 -0.94 25.10 -12.11
C LEU A 68 -2.32 25.63 -12.51
N PRO A 69 -2.97 25.08 -13.56
CA PRO A 69 -4.35 25.42 -13.87
C PRO A 69 -5.27 25.02 -12.70
N GLY A 70 -6.32 25.81 -12.48
CA GLY A 70 -7.34 25.50 -11.48
C GLY A 70 -8.06 24.18 -11.78
N SER A 71 -8.59 23.53 -10.74
CA SER A 71 -9.45 22.35 -10.86
C SER A 71 -10.62 22.45 -9.89
N HIS A 72 -11.70 21.70 -10.14
CA HIS A 72 -12.84 21.62 -9.23
C HIS A 72 -12.44 21.16 -7.80
N ARG A 73 -11.35 20.39 -7.67
CA ARG A 73 -10.84 19.92 -6.37
C ARG A 73 -9.94 20.95 -5.68
N GLY A 74 -9.28 21.83 -6.41
CA GLY A 74 -8.31 22.77 -5.83
C GLY A 74 -7.26 22.09 -4.94
N GLU A 75 -7.06 22.63 -3.75
CA GLU A 75 -6.12 22.14 -2.73
C GLU A 75 -6.75 21.13 -1.74
N ASP A 76 -8.00 20.74 -1.96
CA ASP A 76 -8.78 19.96 -1.01
C ASP A 76 -8.27 18.50 -0.87
N GLY A 77 -7.94 18.10 0.36
CA GLY A 77 -7.44 16.76 0.71
C GLY A 77 -7.94 16.27 2.07
N PHE A 78 -7.46 15.09 2.50
CA PHE A 78 -7.65 14.57 3.87
C PHE A 78 -9.12 14.46 4.35
N GLY A 79 -10.03 14.06 3.46
CA GLY A 79 -11.45 13.91 3.80
C GLY A 79 -12.27 15.21 3.68
N SER A 80 -11.79 16.17 2.89
CA SER A 80 -12.49 17.42 2.53
C SER A 80 -13.91 17.25 2.01
N THR A 81 -14.25 16.08 1.46
CA THR A 81 -15.62 15.75 1.00
C THR A 81 -16.56 15.33 2.14
N GLY A 82 -16.06 15.27 3.38
CA GLY A 82 -16.80 14.80 4.55
C GLY A 82 -17.09 13.30 4.52
N ARG A 83 -17.73 12.82 5.60
CA ARG A 83 -18.52 11.58 5.63
C ARG A 83 -19.96 12.00 5.87
N SER A 84 -20.93 11.38 5.20
CA SER A 84 -22.35 11.59 5.52
C SER A 84 -22.55 11.27 7.00
N THR A 85 -22.85 12.29 7.81
CA THR A 85 -23.31 12.11 9.18
C THR A 85 -24.81 11.85 9.12
N GLU A 86 -25.17 10.58 9.04
CA GLU A 86 -26.45 10.07 9.56
C GLU A 86 -26.15 9.20 10.78
#